data_AF-A0A3F3Q721-F1
#
_entry.id   AF-A0A3F3Q721-F1
#
_cell.length_a   1.000
_cell.length_b   1.000
_cell.length_c   1.000
_cell.angle_alpha   90.00
_cell.angle_beta   90.00
_cell.angle_gamma   90.00
#
_symmetry.space_group_name_H-M   'P 1'
#
loop_
_entity.id
_entity.type
_entity.pdbx_description
1 polymer ?
#
loop_
_entity_poly.entity_id
_entity_poly.type
_entity_poly.pdbx_seq_one_letter_code
_entity_poly.pdbx_strand_id
1 'polypeptide(L)'
;MIAHTDTPKPICQENLPAVSGSIRVLEAKMFDLYVWPRAQSKSCAVRGQGHVRDLIAVTPVWRSRHGNSLRVIDSVAFLPDDFKNSDGNPLLDDSSLDPFLFAAYPAALEEILEEYGLMILSFDLVLNILENDLARSTSIVKSHFTSAEFHCRISQLLLEIEDEDAEMSTLKGLAILPLRNAEWVSANSGTIYLPKTREIDIPADVDIRVLDLAVLASEGRKALFVHLGTVEPSVNAVRSAILANYSLPYREMCGESKSHLRYLYLTHKLHHSEDGYCANRVHCDNGHTVNPQEKEMYLPSINPYGPEGLLGRTGNSQGMNILLMHSTYLENILARPHSAQLSWREWLSTSFGIRGRLSLVALDGKSLSNSWTYVAGSRPGKLLRLLEYLRRYQRSELRHAADIIMEIRSTDATKLCNMDLPDNCRLDETYLPLSNLQNLCLRFMEEDEPFPFLYLEEGLTDEKNILQVDLSSQRLPGREG
;
A
#
# COMPACT_ATOMS: atom_id res chain seq x y z
N MET A 1 52.71 50.99 -7.28
CA MET A 1 52.04 51.13 -8.59
C MET A 1 50.55 51.09 -8.28
N ILE A 2 49.81 52.17 -7.97
CA ILE A 2 49.53 53.41 -8.71
C ILE A 2 49.35 53.19 -10.21
N ALA A 3 48.09 53.28 -10.67
CA ALA A 3 47.56 54.11 -11.77
C ALA A 3 46.15 53.58 -12.15
N HIS A 4 45.07 54.32 -11.86
CA HIS A 4 44.43 55.36 -12.71
C HIS A 4 43.59 54.77 -13.86
N THR A 5 42.26 54.73 -13.70
CA THR A 5 41.22 55.64 -14.27
C THR A 5 40.96 55.40 -15.76
N ASP A 6 39.70 55.09 -16.11
CA ASP A 6 38.86 56.02 -16.90
C ASP A 6 37.45 55.49 -17.12
N THR A 7 36.49 56.38 -16.85
CA THR A 7 35.09 56.31 -17.23
C THR A 7 34.91 56.64 -18.72
N PRO A 8 33.89 56.09 -19.40
CA PRO A 8 33.36 56.71 -20.60
C PRO A 8 32.01 57.38 -20.33
N LYS A 9 31.93 58.64 -20.77
CA LYS A 9 30.70 59.44 -20.93
C LYS A 9 29.78 58.83 -22.00
N PRO A 10 28.46 59.08 -21.93
CA PRO A 10 27.51 58.73 -22.98
C PRO A 10 27.46 59.80 -24.08
N ILE A 11 27.29 59.39 -25.34
CA ILE A 11 27.05 60.28 -26.49
C ILE A 11 25.78 59.79 -27.23
N CYS A 12 24.85 60.75 -27.38
CA CYS A 12 23.78 60.97 -28.37
C CYS A 12 22.86 59.79 -28.79
N GLN A 13 21.54 59.84 -28.52
CA GLN A 13 20.47 60.57 -29.23
C GLN A 13 20.36 60.29 -30.74
N GLU A 14 19.33 59.50 -31.11
CA GLU A 14 18.49 59.59 -32.32
C GLU A 14 17.25 58.67 -32.08
N ASN A 15 16.07 59.24 -31.78
CA ASN A 15 14.97 59.61 -32.69
C ASN A 15 14.09 58.44 -33.18
N LEU A 16 12.88 58.30 -32.61
CA LEU A 16 11.63 57.79 -33.22
C LEU A 16 10.44 58.19 -32.29
N PRO A 17 9.21 58.35 -32.81
CA PRO A 17 8.57 59.64 -32.97
C PRO A 17 7.65 60.02 -31.81
N ALA A 18 7.49 61.34 -31.67
CA ALA A 18 6.46 61.95 -30.85
C ALA A 18 5.06 61.54 -31.31
N VAL A 19 4.39 60.68 -30.55
CA VAL A 19 2.92 60.72 -30.43
C VAL A 19 2.61 61.49 -29.15
N SER A 20 2.59 62.80 -29.38
CA SER A 20 2.29 63.89 -28.49
C SER A 20 0.89 63.77 -27.87
N GLY A 21 0.78 64.06 -26.56
CA GLY A 21 -0.28 64.94 -26.07
C GLY A 21 -1.28 64.37 -25.09
N SER A 22 -1.75 63.13 -25.23
CA SER A 22 -2.99 62.71 -24.53
C SER A 22 -2.82 61.78 -23.32
N ILE A 23 -1.61 61.28 -23.03
CA ILE A 23 -1.42 60.21 -22.03
C ILE A 23 -0.90 60.73 -20.68
N ARG A 24 -0.20 61.88 -20.64
CA ARG A 24 0.27 62.48 -19.38
C ARG A 24 -0.80 63.22 -18.58
N VAL A 25 -2.02 63.34 -19.11
CA VAL A 25 -3.14 64.01 -18.43
C VAL A 25 -4.01 63.02 -17.63
N LEU A 26 -3.83 61.70 -17.81
CA LEU A 26 -4.62 60.69 -17.07
C LEU A 26 -3.90 60.13 -15.84
N GLU A 27 -2.56 60.04 -15.85
CA GLU A 27 -1.79 59.51 -14.71
C GLU A 27 -1.66 60.50 -13.52
N ALA A 28 -1.92 61.79 -13.73
CA ALA A 28 -1.85 62.81 -12.67
C ALA A 28 -3.18 63.52 -12.38
N LYS A 29 -4.30 63.13 -13.02
CA LYS A 29 -5.63 63.73 -12.78
C LYS A 29 -6.73 62.75 -12.41
N MET A 30 -6.52 61.44 -12.46
CA MET A 30 -7.56 60.50 -12.04
C MET A 30 -7.77 60.44 -10.51
N PHE A 31 -6.84 60.94 -9.69
CA PHE A 31 -6.95 60.87 -8.23
C PHE A 31 -6.97 62.20 -7.46
N ASP A 32 -6.57 63.33 -8.07
CA ASP A 32 -6.76 64.66 -7.47
C ASP A 32 -8.21 65.18 -7.58
N LEU A 33 -9.11 64.35 -8.10
CA LEU A 33 -10.56 64.57 -8.16
C LEU A 33 -11.30 63.53 -7.32
N TYR A 34 -10.90 63.38 -6.05
CA TYR A 34 -11.86 63.00 -5.01
C TYR A 34 -12.97 64.06 -5.00
N VAL A 35 -14.06 63.76 -5.71
CA VAL A 35 -15.45 64.01 -5.32
C VAL A 35 -15.63 65.19 -4.36
N TRP A 36 -15.72 66.43 -4.88
CA TRP A 36 -16.87 67.36 -4.72
C TRP A 36 -16.52 68.79 -5.20
N PRO A 37 -17.41 69.50 -5.93
CA PRO A 37 -17.27 70.94 -6.13
C PRO A 37 -17.84 71.73 -4.94
N ARG A 38 -16.99 72.51 -4.27
CA ARG A 38 -17.40 73.53 -3.29
C ARG A 38 -18.62 74.32 -3.82
N ALA A 39 -19.75 74.14 -3.13
CA ALA A 39 -20.97 74.96 -3.12
C ALA A 39 -21.52 75.43 -4.49
N GLN A 40 -22.53 74.71 -5.02
CA GLN A 40 -23.79 75.30 -5.51
C GLN A 40 -24.81 74.21 -5.88
N SER A 41 -26.00 74.27 -5.27
CA SER A 41 -27.24 73.55 -5.61
C SER A 41 -27.22 72.00 -5.59
N LYS A 42 -27.96 71.43 -4.64
CA LYS A 42 -28.19 69.98 -4.43
C LYS A 42 -28.88 69.23 -5.60
N SER A 43 -29.18 69.90 -6.72
CA SER A 43 -29.93 69.35 -7.86
C SER A 43 -29.03 68.86 -9.02
N CYS A 44 -27.80 69.39 -9.20
CA CYS A 44 -26.94 69.03 -10.34
C CYS A 44 -25.94 67.90 -10.09
N ALA A 45 -25.52 67.65 -8.83
CA ALA A 45 -24.49 66.65 -8.53
C ALA A 45 -24.93 65.21 -8.86
N VAL A 46 -26.21 64.90 -8.65
CA VAL A 46 -26.79 63.57 -8.93
C VAL A 46 -26.80 63.26 -10.44
N ARG A 47 -26.94 64.29 -11.29
CA ARG A 47 -27.00 64.12 -12.75
C ARG A 47 -25.61 63.90 -13.39
N GLY A 48 -24.54 64.38 -12.75
CA GLY A 48 -23.16 64.22 -13.23
C GLY A 48 -22.51 62.88 -12.84
N GLN A 49 -22.84 62.35 -11.65
CA GLN A 49 -22.33 61.04 -11.19
C GLN A 49 -22.80 59.89 -12.08
N GLY A 50 -24.07 59.89 -12.50
CA GLY A 50 -24.59 58.87 -13.43
C GLY A 50 -23.82 58.84 -14.75
N HIS A 51 -23.50 60.00 -15.31
CA HIS A 51 -22.80 60.10 -16.60
C HIS A 51 -21.35 59.61 -16.54
N VAL A 52 -20.64 59.87 -15.43
CA VAL A 52 -19.28 59.35 -15.20
C VAL A 52 -19.31 57.84 -15.00
N ARG A 53 -20.29 57.33 -14.26
CA ARG A 53 -20.49 55.89 -14.06
C ARG A 53 -20.72 55.17 -15.38
N ASP A 54 -21.66 55.67 -16.19
CA ASP A 54 -21.96 55.09 -17.50
C ASP A 54 -20.73 55.09 -18.42
N LEU A 55 -19.91 56.14 -18.38
CA LEU A 55 -18.69 56.25 -19.19
C LEU A 55 -17.59 55.29 -18.72
N ILE A 56 -17.35 55.18 -17.41
CA ILE A 56 -16.34 54.27 -16.84
C ILE A 56 -16.71 52.80 -17.08
N ALA A 57 -18.01 52.48 -17.05
CA ALA A 57 -18.50 51.12 -17.29
C ALA A 57 -18.12 50.60 -18.68
N VAL A 58 -18.14 51.46 -19.71
CA VAL A 58 -17.92 51.04 -21.11
C VAL A 58 -16.55 51.41 -21.68
N THR A 59 -15.77 52.26 -21.00
CA THR A 59 -14.48 52.75 -21.52
C THR A 59 -13.32 51.97 -20.92
N PRO A 60 -12.44 51.35 -21.74
CA PRO A 60 -11.28 50.64 -21.24
C PRO A 60 -10.21 51.63 -20.73
N VAL A 61 -10.17 51.84 -19.42
CA VAL A 61 -9.26 52.77 -18.74
C VAL A 61 -8.46 52.13 -17.60
N TRP A 62 -8.80 50.90 -17.21
CA TRP A 62 -8.19 50.21 -16.08
C TRP A 62 -7.00 49.38 -16.54
N ARG A 63 -5.88 49.47 -15.82
CA ARG A 63 -4.72 48.62 -16.10
C ARG A 63 -4.85 47.32 -15.29
N SER A 64 -4.87 46.20 -16.00
CA SER A 64 -4.78 44.87 -15.40
C SER A 64 -3.35 44.55 -14.94
N ARG A 65 -3.18 43.48 -14.17
CA ARG A 65 -1.93 43.10 -13.51
C ARG A 65 -0.79 42.86 -14.50
N HIS A 66 -1.07 42.19 -15.62
CA HIS A 66 -0.04 41.95 -16.64
C HIS A 66 0.15 43.13 -17.60
N GLY A 67 -0.71 44.14 -17.54
CA GLY A 67 -0.53 45.43 -18.22
C GLY A 67 -0.57 45.37 -19.75
N ASN A 68 -1.07 44.27 -20.32
CA ASN A 68 -1.05 44.00 -21.76
C ASN A 68 -2.06 44.87 -22.53
N SER A 69 -3.12 45.35 -21.88
CA SER A 69 -4.15 46.22 -22.46
C SER A 69 -4.95 46.94 -21.38
N LEU A 70 -5.56 48.09 -21.72
CA LEU A 70 -6.56 48.71 -20.84
C LEU A 70 -7.86 47.90 -20.88
N ARG A 71 -8.54 47.82 -19.74
CA ARG A 71 -9.73 47.00 -19.50
C ARG A 71 -10.89 47.86 -19.02
N VAL A 72 -12.10 47.40 -19.33
CA VAL A 72 -13.34 47.95 -18.78
C VAL A 72 -13.52 47.48 -17.33
N ILE A 73 -14.19 48.27 -16.51
CA ILE A 73 -14.24 48.07 -15.05
C ILE A 73 -14.90 46.75 -14.65
N ASP A 74 -15.90 46.31 -15.41
CA ASP A 74 -16.65 45.06 -15.21
C ASP A 74 -15.89 43.81 -15.67
N SER A 75 -14.67 43.97 -16.20
CA SER A 75 -13.80 42.88 -16.65
C SER A 75 -12.56 42.68 -15.78
N VAL A 76 -12.46 43.44 -14.69
CA VAL A 76 -11.34 43.41 -13.74
C VAL A 76 -11.84 43.43 -12.31
N ALA A 77 -11.13 42.71 -11.44
CA ALA A 77 -11.42 42.57 -10.03
C ALA A 77 -10.22 43.00 -9.19
N PHE A 78 -10.50 43.41 -7.94
CA PHE A 78 -9.45 43.41 -6.93
C PHE A 78 -9.04 41.98 -6.59
N LEU A 79 -7.79 41.83 -6.17
CA LEU A 79 -7.30 40.56 -5.67
C LEU A 79 -7.65 40.49 -4.17
N PRO A 80 -8.59 39.61 -3.76
CA PRO A 80 -8.98 39.52 -2.36
C PRO A 80 -7.88 38.82 -1.54
N ASP A 81 -7.89 39.03 -0.23
CA ASP A 81 -6.79 38.58 0.65
C ASP A 81 -6.72 37.05 0.80
N ASP A 82 -7.85 36.37 0.72
CA ASP A 82 -7.96 34.91 0.72
C ASP A 82 -7.34 34.27 -0.54
N PHE A 83 -7.32 34.99 -1.67
CA PHE A 83 -6.71 34.58 -2.93
C PHE A 83 -5.25 35.00 -3.08
N LYS A 84 -4.63 35.58 -2.03
CA LYS A 84 -3.21 35.93 -2.02
C LYS A 84 -2.36 34.83 -1.40
N ASN A 85 -1.15 34.69 -1.94
CA ASN A 85 -0.06 34.00 -1.28
C ASN A 85 0.63 34.92 -0.25
N SER A 86 1.61 34.38 0.47
CA SER A 86 2.35 35.09 1.52
C SER A 86 3.15 36.30 1.01
N ASP A 87 3.46 36.34 -0.29
CA ASP A 87 4.13 37.48 -0.95
C ASP A 87 3.14 38.54 -1.48
N GLY A 88 1.82 38.36 -1.23
CA GLY A 88 0.77 39.26 -1.71
C GLY A 88 0.43 39.10 -3.20
N ASN A 89 0.96 38.07 -3.87
CA ASN A 89 0.63 37.71 -5.25
C ASN A 89 -0.59 36.78 -5.28
N PRO A 90 -1.35 36.73 -6.39
CA PRO A 90 -2.46 35.80 -6.50
C PRO A 90 -1.97 34.35 -6.39
N LEU A 91 -2.79 33.49 -5.79
CA LEU A 91 -2.54 32.05 -5.72
C LEU A 91 -2.43 31.48 -7.14
N LEU A 92 -3.45 31.74 -7.96
CA LEU A 92 -3.48 31.37 -9.37
C LEU A 92 -3.59 32.60 -10.24
N ASP A 93 -2.93 32.55 -11.38
CA ASP A 93 -2.82 33.68 -12.27
C ASP A 93 -2.94 33.22 -13.72
N ASP A 94 -3.78 33.91 -14.47
CA ASP A 94 -4.03 33.63 -15.87
C ASP A 94 -3.79 34.90 -16.66
N SER A 95 -2.66 34.95 -17.38
CA SER A 95 -2.28 36.10 -18.19
C SER A 95 -3.16 36.31 -19.42
N SER A 96 -3.95 35.30 -19.81
CA SER A 96 -4.88 35.38 -20.94
C SER A 96 -6.21 36.00 -20.51
N LEU A 97 -6.74 35.59 -19.35
CA LEU A 97 -7.90 36.23 -18.74
C LEU A 97 -7.52 37.62 -18.18
N ASP A 98 -6.37 37.71 -17.52
CA ASP A 98 -5.81 38.88 -16.82
C ASP A 98 -6.87 39.64 -16.01
N PRO A 99 -7.57 38.96 -15.08
CA PRO A 99 -8.75 39.50 -14.43
C PRO A 99 -8.42 40.44 -13.28
N PHE A 100 -7.17 40.49 -12.80
CA PHE A 100 -6.81 41.25 -11.61
C PHE A 100 -6.31 42.65 -11.97
N LEU A 101 -6.68 43.64 -11.17
CA LEU A 101 -6.14 45.00 -11.27
C LEU A 101 -4.62 45.03 -10.99
N PHE A 102 -3.95 46.01 -11.58
CA PHE A 102 -2.54 46.28 -11.31
C PHE A 102 -2.30 46.65 -9.83
N ALA A 103 -1.26 46.08 -9.22
CA ALA A 103 -1.03 46.20 -7.77
C ALA A 103 -0.77 47.63 -7.26
N ALA A 104 -0.55 48.61 -8.16
CA ALA A 104 -0.40 50.02 -7.77
C ALA A 104 -1.73 50.72 -7.43
N TYR A 105 -2.89 50.13 -7.73
CA TYR A 105 -4.17 50.67 -7.28
C TYR A 105 -4.35 50.45 -5.76
N PRO A 106 -4.59 51.51 -4.96
CA PRO A 106 -4.82 51.37 -3.52
C PRO A 106 -6.05 50.53 -3.19
N ALA A 107 -5.93 49.63 -2.21
CA ALA A 107 -7.06 48.81 -1.73
C ALA A 107 -8.24 49.65 -1.20
N ALA A 108 -7.97 50.85 -0.68
CA ALA A 108 -9.00 51.80 -0.23
C ALA A 108 -9.97 52.25 -1.35
N LEU A 109 -9.69 51.89 -2.61
CA LEU A 109 -10.56 52.17 -3.75
C LEU A 109 -11.55 51.06 -4.04
N GLU A 110 -11.40 49.87 -3.47
CA GLU A 110 -12.24 48.70 -3.75
C GLU A 110 -13.73 49.02 -3.59
N GLU A 111 -14.13 49.46 -2.39
CA GLU A 111 -15.52 49.83 -2.08
C GLU A 111 -16.06 50.91 -3.02
N ILE A 112 -15.21 51.88 -3.40
CA ILE A 112 -15.61 52.94 -4.34
C ILE A 112 -15.81 52.33 -5.73
N LEU A 113 -14.89 51.52 -6.24
CA LEU A 113 -14.93 50.98 -7.60
C LEU A 113 -16.02 49.94 -7.79
N GLU A 114 -16.39 49.21 -6.74
CA GLU A 114 -17.57 48.34 -6.73
C GLU A 114 -18.84 49.13 -7.08
N GLU A 115 -19.02 50.36 -6.56
CA GLU A 115 -20.15 51.22 -6.94
C GLU A 115 -20.16 51.55 -8.45
N TYR A 116 -18.99 51.60 -9.08
CA TYR A 116 -18.83 51.88 -10.51
C TYR A 116 -18.89 50.62 -11.38
N GLY A 117 -19.11 49.44 -10.79
CA GLY A 117 -19.27 48.17 -11.52
C GLY A 117 -18.00 47.34 -11.60
N LEU A 118 -17.04 47.51 -10.67
CA LEU A 118 -15.92 46.59 -10.54
C LEU A 118 -16.43 45.16 -10.37
N MET A 119 -15.78 44.22 -11.07
CA MET A 119 -16.09 42.80 -10.93
C MET A 119 -15.69 42.31 -9.53
N ILE A 120 -16.62 41.64 -8.86
CA ILE A 120 -16.33 40.88 -7.64
C ILE A 120 -15.78 39.52 -8.06
N LEU A 121 -14.70 39.07 -7.44
CA LEU A 121 -14.14 37.74 -7.71
C LEU A 121 -15.15 36.66 -7.32
N SER A 122 -15.75 36.00 -8.32
CA SER A 122 -16.70 34.90 -8.12
C SER A 122 -16.01 33.54 -8.19
N PHE A 123 -16.65 32.52 -7.61
CA PHE A 123 -16.17 31.14 -7.73
C PHE A 123 -16.14 30.64 -9.17
N ASP A 124 -17.05 31.09 -10.04
CA ASP A 124 -17.00 30.82 -11.49
C ASP A 124 -15.67 31.27 -12.11
N LEU A 125 -15.21 32.49 -11.79
CA LEU A 125 -13.94 33.00 -12.30
C LEU A 125 -12.76 32.24 -11.70
N VAL A 126 -12.80 31.92 -10.40
CA VAL A 126 -11.78 31.11 -9.73
C VAL A 126 -11.66 29.72 -10.37
N LEU A 127 -12.78 29.05 -10.63
CA LEU A 127 -12.85 27.75 -11.29
C LEU A 127 -12.32 27.81 -12.73
N ASN A 128 -12.62 28.86 -13.48
CA ASN A 128 -12.11 29.04 -14.85
C ASN A 128 -10.57 29.22 -14.85
N ILE A 129 -10.03 30.05 -13.95
CA ILE A 129 -8.57 30.20 -13.77
C ILE A 129 -7.93 28.86 -13.39
N LEU A 130 -8.57 28.11 -12.48
CA LEU A 130 -8.11 26.80 -12.03
C LEU A 130 -8.13 25.76 -13.16
N GLU A 131 -9.20 25.72 -13.96
CA GLU A 131 -9.32 24.85 -15.12
C GLU A 131 -8.19 25.12 -16.13
N ASN A 132 -7.93 26.39 -16.42
CA ASN A 132 -6.84 26.80 -17.30
C ASN A 132 -5.46 26.41 -16.75
N ASP A 133 -5.23 26.56 -15.44
CA ASP A 133 -3.99 26.06 -14.82
C ASP A 133 -3.86 24.55 -14.98
N LEU A 134 -4.89 23.78 -14.65
CA LEU A 134 -4.89 22.32 -14.70
C LEU A 134 -4.70 21.78 -16.12
N ALA A 135 -5.16 22.50 -17.14
CA ALA A 135 -4.99 22.13 -18.55
C ALA A 135 -3.54 22.33 -19.06
N ARG A 136 -2.72 23.13 -18.38
CA ARG A 136 -1.35 23.45 -18.80
C ARG A 136 -0.36 22.37 -18.36
N SER A 137 0.64 22.09 -19.21
CA SER A 137 1.77 21.21 -18.84
C SER A 137 2.64 21.77 -17.72
N THR A 138 2.58 23.08 -17.48
CA THR A 138 3.27 23.80 -16.41
C THR A 138 2.33 24.19 -15.27
N SER A 139 1.27 23.42 -15.04
CA SER A 139 0.28 23.67 -13.97
C SER A 139 0.98 23.87 -12.61
N ILE A 140 0.64 24.96 -11.94
CA ILE A 140 1.11 25.24 -10.58
C ILE A 140 0.48 24.22 -9.63
N VAL A 141 -0.80 23.89 -9.80
CA VAL A 141 -1.50 22.92 -8.94
C VAL A 141 -0.91 21.52 -9.05
N LYS A 142 -0.45 21.12 -10.25
CA LYS A 142 0.14 19.79 -10.48
C LYS A 142 1.65 19.72 -10.21
N SER A 143 2.30 20.85 -10.00
CA SER A 143 3.74 20.92 -9.80
C SER A 143 4.16 20.38 -8.44
N HIS A 144 5.19 19.52 -8.42
CA HIS A 144 5.79 19.00 -7.19
C HIS A 144 6.62 20.02 -6.41
N PHE A 145 6.92 21.18 -7.02
CA PHE A 145 7.62 22.28 -6.35
C PHE A 145 6.67 23.24 -5.63
N THR A 146 5.35 23.05 -5.78
CA THR A 146 4.35 23.91 -5.20
C THR A 146 4.27 23.69 -3.69
N SER A 147 4.19 24.79 -2.93
CA SER A 147 4.28 24.73 -1.48
C SER A 147 3.03 24.13 -0.83
N ALA A 148 3.21 23.52 0.35
CA ALA A 148 2.09 23.04 1.15
C ALA A 148 1.14 24.18 1.57
N GLU A 149 1.67 25.40 1.75
CA GLU A 149 0.86 26.59 2.05
C GLU A 149 -0.07 26.93 0.88
N PHE A 150 0.46 26.97 -0.35
CA PHE A 150 -0.36 27.20 -1.55
C PHE A 150 -1.52 26.20 -1.60
N HIS A 151 -1.20 24.92 -1.44
CA HIS A 151 -2.21 23.87 -1.48
C HIS A 151 -3.24 23.99 -0.35
N CYS A 152 -2.82 24.44 0.83
CA CYS A 152 -3.74 24.67 1.95
C CYS A 152 -4.71 25.82 1.63
N ARG A 153 -4.19 26.98 1.18
CA ARG A 153 -5.00 28.16 0.87
C ARG A 153 -6.00 27.91 -0.25
N ILE A 154 -5.56 27.34 -1.37
CA ILE A 154 -6.48 27.03 -2.48
C ILE A 154 -7.53 26.00 -2.05
N SER A 155 -7.18 25.05 -1.18
CA SER A 155 -8.16 24.09 -0.66
C SER A 155 -9.18 24.73 0.27
N GLN A 156 -8.76 25.66 1.13
CA GLN A 156 -9.65 26.41 2.01
C GLN A 156 -10.66 27.24 1.22
N LEU A 157 -10.20 27.93 0.18
CA LEU A 157 -11.08 28.67 -0.73
C LEU A 157 -12.10 27.76 -1.41
N LEU A 158 -11.66 26.64 -1.98
CA LEU A 158 -12.55 25.71 -2.69
C LEU A 158 -13.52 24.96 -1.78
N LEU A 159 -13.25 24.92 -0.47
CA LEU A 159 -14.16 24.37 0.53
C LEU A 159 -15.36 25.27 0.84
N GLU A 160 -15.30 26.56 0.46
CA GLU A 160 -16.41 27.49 0.63
C GLU A 160 -17.55 27.26 -0.37
N ILE A 161 -17.28 26.53 -1.47
CA ILE A 161 -18.30 26.14 -2.44
C ILE A 161 -19.17 25.04 -1.80
N GLU A 162 -20.44 25.32 -1.59
CA GLU A 162 -21.39 24.39 -0.97
C GLU A 162 -21.86 23.32 -1.95
N ASP A 163 -22.33 22.17 -1.45
CA ASP A 163 -22.76 21.06 -2.32
C ASP A 163 -23.97 21.40 -3.20
N GLU A 164 -24.79 22.38 -2.79
CA GLU A 164 -25.98 22.84 -3.51
C GLU A 164 -25.65 23.88 -4.60
N ASP A 165 -24.43 24.43 -4.60
CA ASP A 165 -23.99 25.46 -5.54
C ASP A 165 -23.79 24.88 -6.95
N ALA A 166 -24.06 25.70 -7.98
CA ALA A 166 -23.85 25.30 -9.37
C ALA A 166 -22.36 25.02 -9.65
N GLU A 167 -21.50 25.80 -9.00
CA GLU A 167 -20.04 25.76 -9.05
C GLU A 167 -19.48 24.43 -8.56
N MET A 168 -20.16 23.75 -7.62
CA MET A 168 -19.75 22.43 -7.15
C MET A 168 -19.70 21.40 -8.28
N SER A 169 -20.64 21.50 -9.24
CA SER A 169 -20.66 20.61 -10.40
C SER A 169 -19.45 20.82 -11.30
N THR A 170 -19.06 22.08 -11.50
CA THR A 170 -17.84 22.46 -12.24
C THR A 170 -16.61 21.96 -11.50
N LEU A 171 -16.50 22.23 -10.20
CA LEU A 171 -15.38 21.80 -9.37
C LEU A 171 -15.18 20.28 -9.38
N LYS A 172 -16.26 19.50 -9.23
CA LYS A 172 -16.23 18.02 -9.33
C LYS A 172 -15.81 17.54 -10.73
N GLY A 173 -16.05 18.34 -11.77
CA GLY A 173 -15.60 18.10 -13.15
C GLY A 173 -14.11 18.32 -13.40
N LEU A 174 -13.40 19.04 -12.52
CA LEU A 174 -11.98 19.36 -12.72
C LEU A 174 -11.06 18.18 -12.36
N ALA A 175 -10.01 18.00 -13.15
CA ALA A 175 -8.97 16.99 -12.93
C ALA A 175 -8.00 17.41 -11.81
N ILE A 176 -8.51 17.51 -10.58
CA ILE A 176 -7.81 18.03 -9.39
C ILE A 176 -7.41 16.95 -8.38
N LEU A 177 -7.87 15.71 -8.54
CA LEU A 177 -7.60 14.61 -7.62
C LEU A 177 -6.38 13.80 -8.12
N PRO A 178 -5.22 13.88 -7.46
CA PRO A 178 -4.03 13.12 -7.85
C PRO A 178 -4.14 11.69 -7.34
N LEU A 179 -4.04 10.74 -8.27
CA LEU A 179 -3.95 9.32 -7.99
C LEU A 179 -2.50 8.89 -7.81
N ARG A 180 -2.30 7.78 -7.10
CA ARG A 180 -0.97 7.19 -6.86
C ARG A 180 -0.21 6.76 -8.12
N ASN A 181 -0.91 6.58 -9.25
CA ASN A 181 -0.33 6.28 -10.56
C ASN A 181 0.13 7.56 -11.31
N ALA A 182 0.19 8.69 -10.60
CA ALA A 182 0.51 10.03 -11.12
C ALA A 182 -0.53 10.65 -12.07
N GLU A 183 -1.66 9.98 -12.29
CA GLU A 183 -2.76 10.58 -13.04
C GLU A 183 -3.54 11.57 -12.17
N TRP A 184 -4.09 12.61 -12.80
CA TRP A 184 -4.99 13.56 -12.17
C TRP A 184 -6.37 13.37 -12.75
N VAL A 185 -7.35 13.10 -11.89
CA VAL A 185 -8.70 12.74 -12.30
C VAL A 185 -9.74 13.67 -11.70
N SER A 186 -10.92 13.67 -12.31
CA SER A 186 -12.11 14.36 -11.81
C SER A 186 -12.88 13.48 -10.84
N ALA A 187 -13.57 14.11 -9.87
CA ALA A 187 -14.48 13.41 -8.96
C ALA A 187 -15.63 12.70 -9.73
N ASN A 188 -16.04 13.25 -10.87
CA ASN A 188 -17.07 12.67 -11.73
C ASN A 188 -16.59 11.44 -12.54
N SER A 189 -15.28 11.15 -12.55
CA SER A 189 -14.74 9.95 -13.23
C SER A 189 -15.12 8.64 -12.52
N GLY A 190 -15.67 8.73 -11.30
CA GLY A 190 -16.20 7.66 -10.49
C GLY A 190 -15.55 7.62 -9.10
N THR A 191 -15.79 6.55 -8.34
CA THR A 191 -15.32 6.47 -6.94
C THR A 191 -13.81 6.51 -6.85
N ILE A 192 -13.32 7.40 -5.98
CA ILE A 192 -11.90 7.61 -5.66
C ILE A 192 -11.75 7.39 -4.16
N TYR A 193 -10.73 6.63 -3.80
CA TYR A 193 -10.52 6.15 -2.45
C TYR A 193 -9.36 6.86 -1.76
N LEU A 194 -9.52 7.07 -0.46
CA LEU A 194 -8.40 7.38 0.42
C LEU A 194 -7.40 6.20 0.43
N PRO A 195 -6.10 6.44 0.67
CA PRO A 195 -5.05 5.42 0.56
C PRO A 195 -5.00 4.41 1.71
N LYS A 196 -5.87 4.57 2.70
CA LYS A 196 -5.93 3.72 3.89
C LYS A 196 -7.33 3.20 4.11
N THR A 197 -7.41 1.99 4.64
CA THR A 197 -8.63 1.42 5.26
C THR A 197 -8.34 1.18 6.73
N ARG A 198 -8.99 1.89 7.65
CA ARG A 198 -8.82 1.77 9.10
C ARG A 198 -7.36 1.80 9.53
N GLU A 199 -6.61 2.79 9.04
CA GLU A 199 -5.17 2.96 9.23
C GLU A 199 -4.26 1.90 8.56
N ILE A 200 -4.82 0.99 7.76
CA ILE A 200 -4.05 0.01 6.99
C ILE A 200 -3.87 0.53 5.57
N ASP A 201 -2.62 0.67 5.14
CA ASP A 201 -2.29 1.11 3.78
C ASP A 201 -2.77 0.10 2.73
N ILE A 202 -3.37 0.61 1.67
CA ILE A 202 -3.81 -0.19 0.52
C ILE A 202 -2.58 -0.53 -0.33
N PRO A 203 -2.36 -1.80 -0.72
CA PRO A 203 -1.24 -2.17 -1.58
C PRO A 203 -1.26 -1.41 -2.92
N ALA A 204 -0.08 -0.96 -3.36
CA ALA A 204 0.10 0.00 -4.46
C ALA A 204 -0.35 -0.53 -5.82
N ASP A 205 -0.28 -1.84 -6.03
CA ASP A 205 -0.53 -2.54 -7.28
C ASP A 205 -1.97 -3.08 -7.42
N VAL A 206 -2.83 -2.79 -6.44
CA VAL A 206 -4.26 -3.12 -6.53
C VAL A 206 -4.93 -2.18 -7.53
N ASP A 207 -5.71 -2.70 -8.48
CA ASP A 207 -6.38 -1.89 -9.50
C ASP A 207 -7.62 -1.17 -8.95
N ILE A 208 -7.40 -0.18 -8.08
CA ILE A 208 -8.42 0.73 -7.56
C ILE A 208 -7.88 2.16 -7.56
N ARG A 209 -8.78 3.12 -7.84
CA ARG A 209 -8.46 4.55 -7.88
C ARG A 209 -8.21 5.08 -6.47
N VAL A 210 -6.94 5.13 -6.09
CA VAL A 210 -6.49 5.55 -4.77
C VAL A 210 -5.68 6.83 -4.89
N LEU A 211 -5.98 7.81 -4.05
CA LEU A 211 -5.22 9.06 -3.95
C LEU A 211 -3.75 8.80 -3.63
N ASP A 212 -2.87 9.66 -4.12
CA ASP A 212 -1.47 9.67 -3.70
C ASP A 212 -1.37 10.01 -2.20
N LEU A 213 -0.66 9.18 -1.42
CA LEU A 213 -0.49 9.39 0.02
C LEU A 213 0.28 10.68 0.31
N ALA A 214 1.22 11.07 -0.56
CA ALA A 214 2.05 12.25 -0.35
C ALA A 214 1.21 13.54 -0.30
N VAL A 215 0.09 13.58 -1.01
CA VAL A 215 -0.76 14.78 -1.09
C VAL A 215 -1.66 14.96 0.13
N LEU A 216 -1.81 13.93 0.96
CA LEU A 216 -2.59 13.99 2.20
C LEU A 216 -1.82 14.54 3.39
N ALA A 217 -0.55 14.93 3.22
CA ALA A 217 0.22 15.61 4.27
C ALA A 217 -0.35 16.99 4.65
N SER A 218 -1.16 17.59 3.76
CA SER A 218 -1.89 18.83 4.04
C SER A 218 -3.33 18.50 4.45
N GLU A 219 -3.69 18.83 5.70
CA GLU A 219 -5.07 18.67 6.19
C GLU A 219 -6.08 19.45 5.34
N GLY A 220 -5.68 20.62 4.80
CA GLY A 220 -6.52 21.40 3.88
C GLY A 220 -6.85 20.63 2.59
N ARG A 221 -5.85 20.02 1.95
CA ARG A 221 -6.08 19.18 0.75
C ARG A 221 -6.94 17.98 1.07
N LYS A 222 -6.68 17.32 2.19
CA LYS A 222 -7.45 16.16 2.63
C LYS A 222 -8.92 16.55 2.82
N ALA A 223 -9.21 17.67 3.47
CA ALA A 223 -10.56 18.18 3.64
C ALA A 223 -11.24 18.46 2.29
N LEU A 224 -10.55 19.13 1.36
CA LEU A 224 -11.08 19.35 0.00
C LEU A 224 -11.40 18.04 -0.70
N PHE A 225 -10.51 17.05 -0.66
CA PHE A 225 -10.76 15.77 -1.34
C PHE A 225 -11.95 15.01 -0.74
N VAL A 226 -12.13 15.07 0.57
CA VAL A 226 -13.31 14.51 1.23
C VAL A 226 -14.58 15.25 0.77
N HIS A 227 -14.51 16.58 0.67
CA HIS A 227 -15.59 17.42 0.14
C HIS A 227 -15.97 17.07 -1.31
N LEU A 228 -14.98 16.75 -2.13
CA LEU A 228 -15.18 16.27 -3.51
C LEU A 228 -15.76 14.84 -3.59
N GLY A 229 -15.97 14.16 -2.45
CA GLY A 229 -16.59 12.84 -2.39
C GLY A 229 -15.61 11.67 -2.38
N THR A 230 -14.33 11.90 -2.05
CA THR A 230 -13.42 10.77 -1.79
C THR A 230 -13.81 10.04 -0.51
N VAL A 231 -13.76 8.71 -0.56
CA VAL A 231 -14.26 7.86 0.52
C VAL A 231 -13.20 6.89 1.00
N GLU A 232 -13.29 6.48 2.27
CA GLU A 232 -12.51 5.37 2.76
C GLU A 232 -13.00 4.06 2.13
N PRO A 233 -12.13 3.25 1.50
CA PRO A 233 -12.56 1.99 0.90
C PRO A 233 -12.94 0.98 1.97
N SER A 234 -13.98 0.19 1.69
CA SER A 234 -14.35 -0.92 2.56
C SER A 234 -13.30 -2.03 2.52
N VAL A 235 -13.11 -2.71 3.65
CA VAL A 235 -12.21 -3.87 3.74
C VAL A 235 -12.52 -4.91 2.65
N ASN A 236 -13.81 -5.18 2.41
CA ASN A 236 -14.23 -6.18 1.43
C ASN A 236 -13.87 -5.77 0.00
N ALA A 237 -13.99 -4.48 -0.34
CA ALA A 237 -13.64 -3.99 -1.68
C ALA A 237 -12.14 -4.17 -1.94
N VAL A 238 -11.28 -3.80 -0.99
CA VAL A 238 -9.82 -3.95 -1.15
C VAL A 238 -9.42 -5.42 -1.18
N ARG A 239 -9.97 -6.26 -0.30
CA ARG A 239 -9.71 -7.72 -0.31
C ARG A 239 -10.11 -8.34 -1.64
N SER A 240 -11.29 -8.00 -2.17
CA SER A 240 -11.77 -8.51 -3.46
C SER A 240 -10.86 -8.09 -4.60
N ALA A 241 -10.41 -6.84 -4.61
CA ALA A 241 -9.47 -6.34 -5.62
C ALA A 241 -8.10 -7.03 -5.54
N ILE A 242 -7.57 -7.27 -4.32
CA ILE A 242 -6.34 -8.05 -4.12
C ILE A 242 -6.50 -9.48 -4.66
N LEU A 243 -7.62 -10.16 -4.37
CA LEU A 243 -7.86 -11.53 -4.82
C LEU A 243 -8.07 -11.63 -6.33
N ALA A 244 -8.64 -10.59 -6.95
CA ALA A 244 -8.80 -10.51 -8.40
C ALA A 244 -7.46 -10.48 -9.13
N ASN A 245 -6.40 -9.88 -8.55
CA ASN A 245 -5.06 -9.87 -9.15
C ASN A 245 -4.54 -11.29 -9.44
N TYR A 246 -4.80 -12.24 -8.54
CA TYR A 246 -4.37 -13.64 -8.67
C TYR A 246 -5.23 -14.48 -9.64
N SER A 247 -6.35 -13.93 -10.13
CA SER A 247 -7.20 -14.59 -11.13
C SER A 247 -6.73 -14.33 -12.56
N LEU A 248 -5.88 -13.31 -12.76
CA LEU A 248 -5.28 -12.96 -14.03
C LEU A 248 -3.90 -13.61 -14.16
N PRO A 249 -3.38 -13.81 -15.39
CA PRO A 249 -2.00 -14.29 -15.60
C PRO A 249 -0.92 -13.26 -15.22
N TYR A 250 -1.27 -12.28 -14.38
CA TYR A 250 -0.36 -11.25 -13.91
C TYR A 250 0.75 -11.89 -13.09
N ARG A 251 1.96 -11.34 -13.22
CA ARG A 251 3.13 -11.80 -12.50
C ARG A 251 3.47 -10.76 -11.44
N GLU A 252 2.92 -10.94 -10.25
CA GLU A 252 3.22 -10.05 -9.12
C GLU A 252 4.71 -10.11 -8.78
N MET A 253 5.26 -8.97 -8.37
CA MET A 253 6.56 -8.94 -7.71
C MET A 253 6.45 -9.45 -6.27
N CYS A 254 7.52 -10.02 -5.73
CA CYS A 254 7.52 -10.53 -4.35
C CYS A 254 7.14 -9.47 -3.31
N GLY A 255 7.50 -8.20 -3.54
CA GLY A 255 7.14 -7.08 -2.66
C GLY A 255 5.64 -6.73 -2.68
N GLU A 256 5.02 -6.83 -3.85
CA GLU A 256 3.57 -6.64 -4.06
C GLU A 256 2.79 -7.75 -3.36
N SER A 257 3.15 -9.02 -3.66
CA SER A 257 2.56 -10.19 -2.99
C SER A 257 2.72 -10.14 -1.46
N LYS A 258 3.86 -9.66 -0.94
CA LYS A 258 4.03 -9.44 0.51
C LYS A 258 3.05 -8.40 1.05
N SER A 259 2.86 -7.29 0.33
CA SER A 259 1.93 -6.23 0.73
C SER A 259 0.48 -6.73 0.71
N HIS A 260 0.11 -7.55 -0.29
CA HIS A 260 -1.16 -8.26 -0.34
C HIS A 260 -1.39 -9.13 0.91
N LEU A 261 -0.47 -10.04 1.22
CA LEU A 261 -0.61 -10.92 2.38
C LEU A 261 -0.69 -10.14 3.69
N ARG A 262 0.06 -9.03 3.81
CA ARG A 262 0.00 -8.13 4.98
C ARG A 262 -1.39 -7.52 5.15
N TYR A 263 -1.95 -6.95 4.08
CA TYR A 263 -3.30 -6.40 4.11
C TYR A 263 -4.33 -7.48 4.49
N LEU A 264 -4.23 -8.66 3.87
CA LEU A 264 -5.13 -9.78 4.12
C LEU A 264 -5.05 -10.28 5.57
N TYR A 265 -3.86 -10.31 6.16
CA TYR A 265 -3.65 -10.65 7.57
C TYR A 265 -4.26 -9.61 8.51
N LEU A 266 -3.93 -8.33 8.32
CA LEU A 266 -4.39 -7.24 9.19
C LEU A 266 -5.92 -7.12 9.18
N THR A 267 -6.56 -7.45 8.06
CA THR A 267 -8.01 -7.39 7.90
C THR A 267 -8.73 -8.72 8.12
N HIS A 268 -8.01 -9.80 8.48
CA HIS A 268 -8.56 -11.16 8.55
C HIS A 268 -9.79 -11.30 9.46
N LYS A 269 -9.78 -10.66 10.64
CA LYS A 269 -10.90 -10.71 11.60
C LYS A 269 -12.05 -9.75 11.27
N LEU A 270 -11.81 -8.79 10.38
CA LEU A 270 -12.79 -7.80 9.96
C LEU A 270 -13.67 -8.30 8.81
N HIS A 271 -13.33 -9.47 8.28
CA HIS A 271 -14.04 -10.12 7.20
C HIS A 271 -14.93 -11.25 7.72
N HIS A 272 -16.16 -11.33 7.22
CA HIS A 272 -17.16 -12.29 7.70
C HIS A 272 -17.40 -13.47 6.76
N SER A 273 -16.82 -13.50 5.56
CA SER A 273 -16.89 -14.68 4.68
C SER A 273 -15.57 -15.44 4.64
N GLU A 274 -15.67 -16.74 4.36
CA GLU A 274 -14.52 -17.58 4.03
C GLU A 274 -13.93 -17.07 2.71
N ASP A 275 -12.91 -16.23 2.82
CA ASP A 275 -12.13 -15.88 1.64
C ASP A 275 -11.45 -17.15 1.13
N GLY A 276 -11.85 -17.58 -0.06
CA GLY A 276 -11.12 -18.59 -0.79
C GLY A 276 -9.78 -18.01 -1.23
N TYR A 277 -8.74 -18.17 -0.41
CA TYR A 277 -7.35 -17.88 -0.81
C TYR A 277 -6.82 -18.88 -1.85
N CYS A 278 -7.71 -19.64 -2.50
CA CYS A 278 -7.38 -20.78 -3.33
C CYS A 278 -6.62 -20.40 -4.61
N ALA A 279 -6.72 -19.14 -5.05
CA ALA A 279 -5.96 -18.66 -6.20
C ALA A 279 -4.62 -18.02 -5.80
N ASN A 280 -4.40 -17.71 -4.52
CA ASN A 280 -3.25 -16.93 -4.08
C ASN A 280 -1.95 -17.70 -4.28
N ARG A 281 -1.00 -17.06 -4.96
CA ARG A 281 0.33 -17.60 -5.19
C ARG A 281 1.34 -16.86 -4.32
N VAL A 282 2.30 -17.60 -3.79
CA VAL A 282 3.35 -17.10 -2.90
C VAL A 282 4.70 -17.38 -3.54
N HIS A 283 5.64 -16.44 -3.43
CA HIS A 283 6.99 -16.62 -3.95
C HIS A 283 7.77 -17.61 -3.08
N CYS A 284 8.55 -18.46 -3.76
CA CYS A 284 9.51 -19.37 -3.17
C CYS A 284 10.92 -18.78 -3.23
N ASP A 285 11.82 -19.24 -2.36
CA ASP A 285 13.25 -18.86 -2.38
C ASP A 285 13.96 -19.22 -3.70
N ASN A 286 13.42 -20.17 -4.47
CA ASN A 286 13.94 -20.56 -5.78
C ASN A 286 13.45 -19.66 -6.94
N GLY A 287 12.74 -18.56 -6.64
CA GLY A 287 12.26 -17.59 -7.62
C GLY A 287 10.96 -17.97 -8.34
N HIS A 288 10.39 -19.14 -8.06
CA HIS A 288 9.08 -19.54 -8.57
C HIS A 288 7.94 -19.01 -7.69
N THR A 289 6.76 -18.84 -8.27
CA THR A 289 5.53 -18.56 -7.52
C THR A 289 4.67 -19.81 -7.50
N VAL A 290 4.18 -20.20 -6.32
CA VAL A 290 3.46 -21.45 -6.11
C VAL A 290 2.18 -21.18 -5.34
N ASN A 291 1.10 -21.88 -5.71
CA ASN A 291 -0.12 -21.95 -4.92
C ASN A 291 0.06 -22.94 -3.75
N PRO A 292 0.07 -22.47 -2.49
CA PRO A 292 0.30 -23.36 -1.34
C PRO A 292 -0.84 -24.35 -1.08
N GLN A 293 -2.02 -24.15 -1.69
CA GLN A 293 -3.13 -25.10 -1.61
C GLN A 293 -3.01 -26.25 -2.63
N GLU A 294 -2.28 -26.05 -3.73
CA GLU A 294 -2.06 -27.08 -4.76
C GLU A 294 -0.75 -27.86 -4.55
N LYS A 295 0.26 -27.22 -3.96
CA LYS A 295 1.58 -27.81 -3.74
C LYS A 295 2.05 -27.59 -2.32
N GLU A 296 2.73 -28.60 -1.79
CA GLU A 296 3.26 -28.56 -0.44
C GLU A 296 4.40 -27.53 -0.35
N MET A 297 4.15 -26.47 0.40
CA MET A 297 5.10 -25.39 0.67
C MET A 297 5.39 -25.31 2.17
N TYR A 298 6.63 -24.99 2.51
CA TYR A 298 7.08 -24.89 3.89
C TYR A 298 7.58 -23.49 4.27
N LEU A 299 7.44 -23.16 5.56
CA LEU A 299 8.15 -22.04 6.16
C LEU A 299 9.63 -22.42 6.38
N PRO A 300 10.57 -21.50 6.11
CA PRO A 300 11.97 -21.66 6.52
C PRO A 300 12.11 -21.98 8.01
N SER A 301 12.97 -22.94 8.34
CA SER A 301 13.14 -23.48 9.69
C SER A 301 14.58 -23.90 9.97
N ILE A 302 15.13 -23.38 11.07
CA ILE A 302 16.46 -23.75 11.58
C ILE A 302 16.47 -25.08 12.36
N ASN A 303 15.31 -25.73 12.52
CA ASN A 303 15.23 -26.98 13.27
C ASN A 303 15.90 -28.12 12.47
N PRO A 304 16.78 -28.95 13.07
CA PRO A 304 17.41 -30.08 12.38
C PRO A 304 16.41 -31.12 11.85
N TYR A 305 15.21 -31.17 12.43
CA TYR A 305 14.07 -31.99 11.98
C TYR A 305 13.05 -31.19 11.16
N GLY A 306 13.42 -29.99 10.70
CA GLY A 306 12.65 -29.20 9.75
C GLY A 306 12.81 -29.71 8.31
N PRO A 307 11.98 -29.22 7.38
CA PRO A 307 12.04 -29.59 5.96
C PRO A 307 13.45 -29.44 5.37
N GLU A 308 14.13 -28.33 5.65
CA GLU A 308 15.50 -28.07 5.16
C GLU A 308 16.52 -29.09 5.68
N GLY A 309 16.52 -29.36 7.00
CA GLY A 309 17.47 -30.29 7.62
C GLY A 309 17.26 -31.76 7.23
N LEU A 310 16.04 -32.14 6.88
CA LEU A 310 15.68 -33.53 6.56
C LEU A 310 15.54 -33.82 5.07
N LEU A 311 15.16 -32.85 4.25
CA LEU A 311 15.00 -33.04 2.81
C LEU A 311 16.13 -32.39 1.99
N GLY A 312 16.87 -31.43 2.55
CA GLY A 312 17.92 -30.70 1.84
C GLY A 312 19.12 -31.59 1.49
N ARG A 313 19.98 -31.15 0.58
CA ARG A 313 21.18 -31.91 0.16
C ARG A 313 22.12 -32.22 1.32
N THR A 314 22.66 -33.42 1.35
CA THR A 314 23.76 -33.81 2.24
C THR A 314 24.88 -34.44 1.41
N GLY A 315 26.07 -34.64 2.00
CA GLY A 315 27.21 -35.24 1.28
C GLY A 315 26.90 -36.56 0.56
N ASN A 316 25.92 -37.33 1.05
CA ASN A 316 25.55 -38.64 0.53
C ASN A 316 24.19 -38.68 -0.20
N SER A 317 23.43 -37.56 -0.28
CA SER A 317 22.13 -37.56 -0.96
C SER A 317 21.84 -36.27 -1.73
N GLN A 318 21.26 -36.41 -2.93
CA GLN A 318 20.95 -35.27 -3.82
C GLN A 318 19.84 -34.35 -3.29
N GLY A 319 19.20 -34.70 -2.17
CA GLY A 319 18.10 -33.95 -1.58
C GLY A 319 16.79 -34.08 -2.37
N MET A 320 15.69 -33.63 -1.79
CA MET A 320 14.44 -33.36 -2.52
C MET A 320 14.38 -31.88 -2.91
N ASN A 321 13.60 -31.59 -3.96
CA ASN A 321 13.25 -30.20 -4.27
C ASN A 321 12.23 -29.70 -3.25
N ILE A 322 12.64 -28.80 -2.36
CA ILE A 322 11.79 -28.24 -1.30
C ILE A 322 11.30 -26.87 -1.74
N LEU A 323 9.99 -26.64 -1.62
CA LEU A 323 9.39 -25.34 -1.85
C LEU A 323 9.35 -24.58 -0.52
N LEU A 324 10.30 -23.68 -0.33
CA LEU A 324 10.38 -22.80 0.84
C LEU A 324 9.79 -21.44 0.50
N MET A 325 8.92 -20.93 1.37
CA MET A 325 8.39 -19.57 1.27
C MET A 325 9.53 -18.55 1.31
N HIS A 326 9.50 -17.58 0.39
CA HIS A 326 10.55 -16.59 0.27
C HIS A 326 10.79 -15.83 1.58
N SER A 327 12.05 -15.68 1.98
CA SER A 327 12.42 -15.08 3.28
C SER A 327 11.82 -13.68 3.51
N THR A 328 11.65 -12.89 2.44
CA THR A 328 11.04 -11.55 2.48
C THR A 328 9.67 -11.52 3.15
N TYR A 329 8.85 -12.56 3.08
CA TYR A 329 7.55 -12.61 3.78
C TYR A 329 7.67 -12.71 5.30
N LEU A 330 8.85 -13.07 5.81
CA LEU A 330 9.15 -13.25 7.24
C LEU A 330 9.96 -12.08 7.81
N GLU A 331 10.32 -11.10 6.99
CA GLU A 331 10.96 -9.86 7.42
C GLU A 331 9.93 -8.85 7.93
N ASN A 332 10.30 -8.10 8.97
CA ASN A 332 9.45 -7.07 9.56
C ASN A 332 8.06 -7.63 9.91
N ILE A 333 8.05 -8.72 10.69
CA ILE A 333 6.83 -9.41 11.12
C ILE A 333 5.97 -8.41 11.88
N LEU A 334 4.72 -8.27 11.45
CA LEU A 334 3.76 -7.39 12.09
C LEU A 334 3.51 -7.87 13.52
N ALA A 335 3.54 -6.92 14.47
CA ALA A 335 3.08 -7.21 15.82
C ALA A 335 1.62 -7.70 15.74
N ARG A 336 1.29 -8.67 16.59
CA ARG A 336 -0.06 -9.24 16.61
C ARG A 336 -1.07 -8.10 16.88
N PRO A 337 -2.00 -7.80 15.96
CA PRO A 337 -2.88 -6.62 16.10
C PRO A 337 -3.80 -6.74 17.32
N HIS A 338 -4.19 -7.97 17.66
CA HIS A 338 -5.06 -8.26 18.79
C HIS A 338 -4.70 -9.61 19.42
N SER A 339 -4.81 -9.75 20.74
CA SER A 339 -4.41 -10.97 21.46
C SER A 339 -5.10 -12.25 20.94
N ALA A 340 -6.36 -12.14 20.49
CA ALA A 340 -7.16 -13.23 19.92
C ALA A 340 -6.95 -13.50 18.42
N GLN A 341 -6.06 -12.75 17.74
CA GLN A 341 -5.68 -13.01 16.35
C GLN A 341 -4.52 -14.01 16.29
N LEU A 342 -4.51 -14.88 15.28
CA LEU A 342 -3.38 -15.75 15.00
C LEU A 342 -2.11 -14.92 14.78
N SER A 343 -0.95 -15.43 15.20
CA SER A 343 0.33 -14.85 14.76
C SER A 343 0.45 -14.96 13.23
N TRP A 344 1.32 -14.13 12.63
CA TRP A 344 1.59 -14.18 11.18
C TRP A 344 1.88 -15.60 10.68
N ARG A 345 2.74 -16.35 11.39
CA ARG A 345 3.09 -17.74 11.01
C ARG A 345 1.92 -18.71 11.17
N GLU A 346 1.16 -18.59 12.25
CA GLU A 346 -0.04 -19.41 12.47
C GLU A 346 -1.10 -19.13 11.40
N TRP A 347 -1.32 -17.85 11.06
CA TRP A 347 -2.25 -17.46 10.01
C TRP A 347 -1.84 -17.97 8.64
N LEU A 348 -0.56 -17.85 8.25
CA LEU A 348 -0.05 -18.46 7.01
C LEU A 348 -0.26 -19.99 7.00
N SER A 349 -0.11 -20.64 8.15
CA SER A 349 -0.32 -22.08 8.26
C SER A 349 -1.78 -22.48 8.15
N THR A 350 -2.67 -21.79 8.86
CA THR A 350 -4.09 -22.13 8.94
C THR A 350 -4.88 -21.65 7.72
N SER A 351 -4.58 -20.46 7.21
CA SER A 351 -5.36 -19.83 6.11
C SER A 351 -4.80 -20.14 4.72
N PHE A 352 -3.49 -20.27 4.56
CA PHE A 352 -2.85 -20.55 3.27
C PHE A 352 -2.38 -22.00 3.14
N GLY A 353 -2.33 -22.79 4.23
CA GLY A 353 -1.83 -24.16 4.19
C GLY A 353 -0.30 -24.28 4.13
N ILE A 354 0.43 -23.19 4.38
CA ILE A 354 1.90 -23.19 4.38
C ILE A 354 2.42 -23.86 5.63
N ARG A 355 3.23 -24.91 5.49
CA ARG A 355 3.53 -25.79 6.61
C ARG A 355 4.79 -25.37 7.36
N GLY A 356 4.71 -25.25 8.68
CA GLY A 356 5.89 -25.00 9.51
C GLY A 356 6.77 -26.24 9.76
N ARG A 357 6.29 -27.43 9.38
CA ARG A 357 6.91 -28.73 9.66
C ARG A 357 6.66 -29.68 8.49
N LEU A 358 7.46 -30.73 8.42
CA LEU A 358 7.21 -31.86 7.54
C LEU A 358 5.82 -32.46 7.78
N SER A 359 5.15 -32.82 6.69
CA SER A 359 3.87 -33.51 6.77
C SER A 359 4.10 -35.01 6.88
N LEU A 360 3.41 -35.65 7.81
CA LEU A 360 3.26 -37.11 7.78
C LEU A 360 2.35 -37.52 6.63
N VAL A 361 1.26 -36.79 6.44
CA VAL A 361 0.21 -37.09 5.46
C VAL A 361 0.37 -36.21 4.23
N ALA A 362 0.18 -36.78 3.05
CA ALA A 362 0.13 -36.04 1.79
C ALA A 362 -1.06 -35.06 1.75
N LEU A 363 -1.08 -34.17 0.74
CA LEU A 363 -2.16 -33.20 0.56
C LEU A 363 -3.53 -33.84 0.33
N ASP A 364 -3.57 -35.11 -0.14
CA ASP A 364 -4.80 -35.86 -0.35
C ASP A 364 -5.47 -36.33 0.96
N GLY A 365 -4.77 -36.23 2.09
CA GLY A 365 -5.23 -36.67 3.41
C GLY A 365 -5.32 -38.20 3.58
N LYS A 366 -4.86 -38.99 2.61
CA LYS A 366 -5.11 -40.44 2.52
C LYS A 366 -3.84 -41.28 2.48
N SER A 367 -2.72 -40.69 2.08
CA SER A 367 -1.43 -41.39 1.96
C SER A 367 -0.33 -40.71 2.76
N LEU A 368 0.75 -41.43 3.04
CA LEU A 368 1.96 -40.81 3.58
C LEU A 368 2.58 -39.83 2.57
N SER A 369 3.17 -38.77 3.10
CA SER A 369 3.81 -37.76 2.26
C SER A 369 5.05 -38.31 1.56
N ASN A 370 5.38 -37.75 0.40
CA ASN A 370 6.64 -38.04 -0.30
C ASN A 370 7.85 -37.73 0.60
N SER A 371 7.72 -36.71 1.45
CA SER A 371 8.73 -36.31 2.41
C SER A 371 8.99 -37.38 3.47
N TRP A 372 7.94 -38.07 3.97
CA TRP A 372 8.08 -39.22 4.87
C TRP A 372 8.84 -40.36 4.18
N THR A 373 8.37 -40.77 3.00
CA THR A 373 8.94 -41.88 2.23
C THR A 373 10.43 -41.65 1.93
N TYR A 374 10.81 -40.41 1.61
CA TYR A 374 12.20 -40.04 1.41
C TYR A 374 13.05 -40.16 2.68
N VAL A 375 12.55 -39.67 3.83
CA VAL A 375 13.29 -39.78 5.09
C VAL A 375 13.46 -41.24 5.49
N ALA A 376 12.43 -42.07 5.35
CA ALA A 376 12.51 -43.49 5.65
C ALA A 376 13.56 -44.21 4.78
N GLY A 377 13.53 -44.00 3.45
CA GLY A 377 14.45 -44.70 2.54
C GLY A 377 15.88 -44.15 2.51
N SER A 378 16.03 -42.81 2.57
CA SER A 378 17.31 -42.14 2.35
C SER A 378 17.99 -41.67 3.65
N ARG A 379 17.24 -41.54 4.76
CA ARG A 379 17.74 -41.04 6.05
C ARG A 379 17.16 -41.82 7.24
N PRO A 380 17.23 -43.17 7.24
CA PRO A 380 16.59 -43.99 8.25
C PRO A 380 17.00 -43.58 9.68
N GLY A 381 18.28 -43.30 9.94
CA GLY A 381 18.75 -42.89 11.28
C GLY A 381 18.03 -41.66 11.88
N LYS A 382 17.44 -40.78 11.05
CA LYS A 382 16.68 -39.61 11.53
C LYS A 382 15.18 -39.87 11.68
N LEU A 383 14.67 -41.03 11.24
CA LEU A 383 13.24 -41.32 11.16
C LEU A 383 12.58 -41.41 12.55
N LEU A 384 13.21 -42.08 13.51
CA LEU A 384 12.67 -42.24 14.87
C LEU A 384 12.53 -40.88 15.58
N ARG A 385 13.54 -40.02 15.45
CA ARG A 385 13.52 -38.66 15.99
C ARG A 385 12.51 -37.76 15.27
N LEU A 386 12.36 -37.90 13.95
CA LEU A 386 11.29 -37.22 13.21
C LEU A 386 9.91 -37.64 13.73
N LEU A 387 9.67 -38.93 13.94
CA LEU A 387 8.40 -39.43 14.49
C LEU A 387 8.14 -38.85 15.89
N GLU A 388 9.15 -38.84 16.76
CA GLU A 388 9.07 -38.21 18.09
C GLU A 388 8.70 -36.73 18.00
N TYR A 389 9.37 -36.00 17.10
CA TYR A 389 9.15 -34.58 16.86
C TYR A 389 7.72 -34.30 16.37
N LEU A 390 7.25 -35.01 15.34
CA LEU A 390 5.93 -34.78 14.74
C LEU A 390 4.79 -35.22 15.68
N ARG A 391 5.00 -36.27 16.49
CA ARG A 391 4.01 -36.72 17.48
C ARG A 391 3.61 -35.63 18.46
N ARG A 392 4.52 -34.73 18.84
CA ARG A 392 4.21 -33.60 19.75
C ARG A 392 3.18 -32.64 19.18
N TYR A 393 2.99 -32.64 17.86
CA TYR A 393 2.19 -31.64 17.15
C TYR A 393 1.00 -32.20 16.37
N GLN A 394 1.08 -33.44 15.87
CA GLN A 394 0.03 -34.07 15.04
C GLN A 394 -0.75 -35.17 15.79
N ARG A 395 -0.68 -35.18 17.13
CA ARG A 395 -1.33 -36.20 17.97
C ARG A 395 -2.85 -36.28 17.75
N SER A 396 -3.51 -35.18 17.42
CA SER A 396 -4.95 -35.14 17.14
C SER A 396 -5.29 -35.65 15.74
N GLU A 397 -4.49 -35.29 14.72
CA GLU A 397 -4.69 -35.73 13.34
C GLU A 397 -4.48 -37.24 13.19
N LEU A 398 -3.44 -37.77 13.85
CA LEU A 398 -3.14 -39.20 13.81
C LEU A 398 -4.16 -40.07 14.55
N ARG A 399 -4.91 -39.53 15.53
CA ARG A 399 -5.91 -40.31 16.29
C ARG A 399 -7.04 -40.86 15.43
N HIS A 400 -7.31 -40.23 14.29
CA HIS A 400 -8.43 -40.57 13.42
C HIS A 400 -7.99 -41.15 12.06
N ALA A 401 -6.69 -41.33 11.85
CA ALA A 401 -6.11 -41.80 10.59
C ALA A 401 -5.55 -43.23 10.73
N ALA A 402 -6.44 -44.21 10.85
CA ALA A 402 -6.06 -45.62 11.05
C ALA A 402 -5.20 -46.16 9.88
N ASP A 403 -5.56 -45.80 8.65
CA ASP A 403 -4.84 -46.21 7.44
C ASP A 403 -3.41 -45.65 7.42
N ILE A 404 -3.25 -44.37 7.78
CA ILE A 404 -1.93 -43.72 7.91
C ILE A 404 -1.09 -44.38 9.01
N ILE A 405 -1.69 -44.72 10.16
CA ILE A 405 -0.97 -45.44 11.22
C ILE A 405 -0.50 -46.80 10.72
N MET A 406 -1.33 -47.52 9.97
CA MET A 406 -0.95 -48.80 9.38
C MET A 406 0.19 -48.65 8.38
N GLU A 407 0.19 -47.57 7.58
CA GLU A 407 1.26 -47.29 6.61
C GLU A 407 2.59 -46.92 7.31
N ILE A 408 2.52 -46.16 8.42
CA ILE A 408 3.70 -45.87 9.27
C ILE A 408 4.25 -47.16 9.86
N ARG A 409 3.38 -48.04 10.38
CA ARG A 409 3.76 -49.35 10.92
C ARG A 409 4.40 -50.25 9.87
N SER A 410 3.92 -50.20 8.64
CA SER A 410 4.48 -50.98 7.52
C SER A 410 5.76 -50.40 6.90
N THR A 411 6.27 -49.27 7.41
CA THR A 411 7.50 -48.66 6.89
C THR A 411 8.71 -49.57 7.17
N ASP A 412 9.57 -49.76 6.17
CA ASP A 412 10.80 -50.54 6.28
C ASP A 412 11.72 -49.96 7.37
N ALA A 413 12.07 -50.81 8.32
CA ALA A 413 12.89 -50.55 9.48
C ALA A 413 14.20 -51.35 9.49
N THR A 414 14.51 -52.11 8.43
CA THR A 414 15.72 -52.95 8.33
C THR A 414 17.00 -52.15 8.60
N LYS A 415 17.08 -50.92 8.05
CA LYS A 415 18.23 -50.00 8.25
C LYS A 415 18.18 -49.22 9.58
N LEU A 416 17.17 -49.46 10.40
CA LEU A 416 17.03 -48.87 11.74
C LEU A 416 17.49 -49.83 12.83
N CYS A 417 17.75 -51.10 12.52
CA CYS A 417 18.09 -52.10 13.52
C CYS A 417 19.61 -52.19 13.74
N ASN A 418 20.00 -52.64 14.93
CA ASN A 418 21.41 -52.80 15.34
C ASN A 418 22.14 -53.96 14.62
N MET A 419 21.41 -54.79 13.86
CA MET A 419 21.91 -56.00 13.22
C MET A 419 21.32 -56.13 11.82
N ASP A 420 22.05 -56.81 10.93
CA ASP A 420 21.58 -57.13 9.59
C ASP A 420 20.48 -58.20 9.68
N LEU A 421 19.23 -57.78 9.49
CA LEU A 421 18.07 -58.66 9.51
C LEU A 421 17.88 -59.32 8.14
N PRO A 422 17.52 -60.63 8.08
CA PRO A 422 17.44 -61.38 6.84
C PRO A 422 16.24 -61.04 5.94
N ASP A 423 15.30 -60.20 6.39
CA ASP A 423 14.07 -59.82 5.67
C ASP A 423 13.77 -58.31 5.80
N ASN A 424 12.83 -57.81 4.97
CA ASN A 424 12.27 -56.45 5.05
C ASN A 424 11.52 -56.22 6.37
N CYS A 425 12.26 -56.05 7.46
CA CYS A 425 11.73 -55.83 8.79
C CYS A 425 10.92 -54.54 8.81
N ARG A 426 9.68 -54.61 9.29
CA ARG A 426 8.78 -53.46 9.37
C ARG A 426 8.85 -52.81 10.75
N LEU A 427 8.46 -51.54 10.83
CA LEU A 427 8.50 -50.81 12.09
C LEU A 427 7.64 -51.46 13.19
N ASP A 428 6.53 -52.11 12.85
CA ASP A 428 5.68 -52.88 13.79
C ASP A 428 6.29 -54.20 14.28
N GLU A 429 7.37 -54.67 13.66
CA GLU A 429 8.12 -55.88 14.02
C GLU A 429 9.39 -55.55 14.82
N THR A 430 9.68 -54.26 15.04
CA THR A 430 10.86 -53.80 15.78
C THR A 430 10.58 -53.59 17.26
N TYR A 431 11.65 -53.68 18.06
CA TYR A 431 11.62 -53.47 19.50
C TYR A 431 12.59 -52.38 19.92
N LEU A 432 12.21 -51.64 20.95
CA LEU A 432 13.13 -50.72 21.61
C LEU A 432 14.17 -51.52 22.40
N PRO A 433 15.45 -51.12 22.41
CA PRO A 433 16.54 -51.77 23.15
C PRO A 433 16.43 -51.48 24.66
N LEU A 434 15.33 -51.91 25.29
CA LEU A 434 15.12 -51.77 26.72
C LEU A 434 15.98 -52.77 27.48
N SER A 435 16.64 -52.35 28.54
CA SER A 435 17.57 -53.17 29.35
C SER A 435 16.97 -54.52 29.74
N ASN A 436 15.70 -54.52 30.16
CA ASN A 436 14.98 -55.73 30.56
C ASN A 436 14.76 -56.70 29.40
N LEU A 437 14.44 -56.18 28.20
CA LEU A 437 14.19 -56.99 27.02
C LEU A 437 15.50 -57.55 26.45
N GLN A 438 16.57 -56.75 26.47
CA GLN A 438 17.91 -57.20 26.12
C GLN A 438 18.39 -58.35 27.03
N ASN A 439 18.19 -58.22 28.35
CA ASN A 439 18.51 -59.29 29.31
C ASN A 439 17.69 -60.56 29.07
N LEU A 440 16.44 -60.44 28.61
CA LEU A 440 15.61 -61.60 28.24
C LEU A 440 16.11 -62.26 26.95
N CYS A 441 16.43 -61.49 25.92
CA CYS A 441 17.02 -62.02 24.69
C CYS A 441 18.33 -62.76 24.97
N LEU A 442 19.24 -62.17 25.74
CA LEU A 442 20.51 -62.81 26.14
C LEU A 442 20.32 -64.12 26.93
N ARG A 443 19.20 -64.28 27.63
CA ARG A 443 18.93 -65.46 28.44
C ARG A 443 18.30 -66.61 27.65
N PHE A 444 17.54 -66.29 26.59
CA PHE A 444 16.64 -67.25 25.94
C PHE A 444 16.87 -67.44 24.44
N MET A 445 17.61 -66.54 23.78
CA MET A 445 17.96 -66.64 22.36
C MET A 445 19.39 -67.16 22.18
N GLU A 446 19.68 -67.77 21.04
CA GLU A 446 21.05 -68.18 20.70
C GLU A 446 21.94 -66.96 20.40
N GLU A 447 23.26 -67.07 20.59
CA GLU A 447 24.20 -65.93 20.49
C GLU A 447 24.16 -65.22 19.12
N ASP A 448 23.86 -65.94 18.04
CA ASP A 448 23.80 -65.42 16.67
C ASP A 448 22.36 -65.25 16.14
N GLU A 449 21.34 -65.42 16.99
CA GLU A 449 19.94 -65.27 16.57
C GLU A 449 19.56 -63.78 16.48
N PRO A 450 19.19 -63.27 15.29
CA PRO A 450 18.96 -61.85 15.12
C PRO A 450 17.63 -61.42 15.76
N PHE A 451 17.69 -60.44 16.66
CA PHE A 451 16.52 -59.78 17.23
C PHE A 451 16.41 -58.33 16.74
N PRO A 452 15.22 -57.85 16.30
CA PRO A 452 15.06 -56.56 15.64
C PRO A 452 15.03 -55.38 16.64
N PHE A 453 16.11 -55.19 17.40
CA PHE A 453 16.30 -54.01 18.25
C PHE A 453 16.62 -52.78 17.41
N LEU A 454 15.89 -51.69 17.64
CA LEU A 454 16.17 -50.38 17.04
C LEU A 454 17.50 -49.80 17.53
N TYR A 455 18.25 -49.19 16.61
CA TYR A 455 19.38 -48.33 16.89
C TYR A 455 18.88 -46.98 17.36
N LEU A 456 19.28 -46.60 18.58
CA LEU A 456 18.98 -45.31 19.16
C LEU A 456 20.30 -44.53 19.26
N GLU A 457 20.41 -43.41 18.54
CA GLU A 457 21.54 -42.48 18.70
C GLU A 457 21.65 -42.01 20.17
N GLU A 458 22.89 -41.78 20.65
CA GLU A 458 23.19 -41.35 22.03
C GLU A 458 22.26 -40.22 22.50
N GLY A 459 21.55 -40.43 23.62
CA GLY A 459 20.60 -39.47 24.19
C GLY A 459 19.11 -39.84 24.09
N LEU A 460 18.78 -41.07 23.68
CA LEU A 460 17.45 -41.69 23.84
C LEU A 460 17.37 -42.63 25.06
N THR A 461 18.44 -42.73 25.85
CA THR A 461 18.65 -43.74 26.89
C THR A 461 17.84 -43.58 28.18
N ASP A 462 17.00 -42.54 28.31
CA ASP A 462 16.15 -42.41 29.49
C ASP A 462 14.87 -43.26 29.33
N GLU A 463 14.88 -44.42 30.00
CA GLU A 463 13.76 -45.35 30.17
C GLU A 463 12.44 -44.66 30.59
N LYS A 464 12.49 -43.43 31.11
CA LYS A 464 11.31 -42.64 31.50
C LYS A 464 10.60 -41.89 30.36
N ASN A 465 11.24 -41.68 29.20
CA ASN A 465 10.65 -40.90 28.10
C ASN A 465 10.15 -41.75 26.92
N ILE A 466 10.56 -43.01 26.83
CA ILE A 466 10.19 -43.89 25.71
C ILE A 466 8.92 -44.72 25.99
N LEU A 467 8.49 -44.85 27.25
CA LEU A 467 7.41 -45.74 27.71
C LEU A 467 5.97 -45.42 27.23
N GLN A 468 5.80 -44.66 26.15
CA GLN A 468 4.49 -44.52 25.49
C GLN A 468 4.57 -44.55 23.96
N VAL A 469 5.59 -45.15 23.34
CA VAL A 469 5.45 -45.59 21.93
C VAL A 469 4.63 -46.88 21.93
N ASP A 470 3.33 -46.75 22.21
CA ASP A 470 2.36 -47.84 22.05
C ASP A 470 2.02 -47.95 20.55
N LEU A 471 3.00 -48.38 19.77
CA LEU A 471 2.78 -48.89 18.41
C LEU A 471 2.53 -50.40 18.42
N SER A 472 2.86 -51.06 19.53
CA SER A 472 2.65 -52.48 19.79
C SER A 472 1.60 -52.68 20.88
N SER A 473 0.32 -52.69 20.50
CA SER A 473 -0.66 -53.43 21.30
C SER A 473 -0.29 -54.91 21.20
N GLN A 474 0.60 -55.35 22.09
CA GLN A 474 1.05 -56.74 22.14
C GLN A 474 -0.14 -57.62 22.52
N ARG A 475 -0.57 -58.45 21.57
CA ARG A 475 -1.20 -59.73 21.84
C ARG A 475 -0.21 -60.54 22.67
N LEU A 476 -0.59 -60.89 23.89
CA LEU A 476 0.01 -62.03 24.58
C LEU A 476 -0.27 -63.29 23.72
N PRO A 477 0.72 -64.15 23.43
CA PRO A 477 0.45 -65.42 22.79
C PRO A 477 -0.42 -66.26 23.74
N GLY A 478 -1.55 -66.73 23.23
CA GLY A 478 -2.41 -67.69 23.90
C GLY A 478 -1.60 -68.94 24.25
N ARG A 479 -1.65 -69.31 25.52
CA ARG A 479 -1.21 -70.62 26.00
C ARG A 479 -2.25 -71.64 25.53
N GLU A 480 -1.94 -72.39 24.49
CA GLU A 480 -2.51 -73.74 24.30
C GLU A 480 -1.49 -74.75 24.85
N GLY A 481 -1.95 -75.64 25.73
CA GLY A 481 -1.17 -76.63 26.45
C GLY A 481 -1.55 -76.71 27.91
#